data_AF-A0A956C1W6-F1
#
_entry.id   AF-A0A956C1W6-F1
#
_cell.length_a   1.000
_cell.length_b   1.000
_cell.length_c   1.000
_cell.angle_alpha   90.00
_cell.angle_beta   90.00
_cell.angle_gamma   90.00
#
_symmetry.space_group_name_H-M   'P 1'
#
loop_
_entity.id
_entity.type
_entity.pdbx_description
1 polymer ?
#
loop_
_entity_poly.entity_id
_entity_poly.type
_entity_poly.pdbx_seq_one_letter_code
_entity_poly.pdbx_strand_id
1 'polypeptide(L)'
;MTKRRLPVIQRAAPDEEQDEPRPTWHWVGFGTVAIFTAWLPLASGAQALHAWSLRRRFGVTGGADEIFAVLSTLHPEIRRQLLWEMVAPHAAMLALASFAGGYLVGRFGERTGVKEAALAGVATSVVAALLSWSTAGIFALVPFVLAVPFSSLGGYVGAKKKKP
;
A
#
# COMPACT_ATOMS: atom_id res chain seq x y z
N MET A 1 -18.36 -51.96 41.89
CA MET A 1 -18.91 -50.59 41.72
C MET A 1 -18.88 -50.23 40.25
N THR A 2 -20.00 -50.34 39.55
CA THR A 2 -20.10 -50.15 38.10
C THR A 2 -20.43 -48.68 37.83
N LYS A 3 -19.46 -47.91 37.31
CA LYS A 3 -19.66 -46.49 36.95
C LYS A 3 -20.62 -46.41 35.76
N ARG A 4 -21.89 -46.08 36.03
CA ARG A 4 -22.91 -45.78 35.03
C ARG A 4 -22.47 -44.51 34.28
N ARG A 5 -22.03 -44.68 33.02
CA ARG A 5 -21.70 -43.54 32.14
C ARG A 5 -23.00 -42.92 31.67
N LEU A 6 -23.20 -41.64 31.97
CA LEU A 6 -24.31 -40.86 31.44
C LEU A 6 -24.12 -40.72 29.92
N PRO A 7 -25.19 -40.87 29.12
CA PRO A 7 -25.12 -40.59 27.69
C PRO A 7 -24.73 -39.12 27.51
N VAL A 8 -23.60 -38.89 26.86
CA VAL A 8 -23.20 -37.57 26.42
C VAL A 8 -24.24 -37.15 25.38
N ILE A 9 -25.19 -36.31 25.80
CA ILE A 9 -26.00 -35.56 24.86
C ILE A 9 -25.00 -34.64 24.18
N GLN A 10 -24.52 -35.06 23.01
CA GLN A 10 -24.02 -34.14 22.01
C GLN A 10 -25.21 -33.23 21.72
N ARG A 11 -25.33 -32.13 22.47
CA ARG A 11 -26.04 -30.97 21.97
C ARG A 11 -25.35 -30.74 20.64
N ALA A 12 -26.07 -30.96 19.54
CA ALA A 12 -25.73 -30.35 18.28
C ALA A 12 -25.38 -28.91 18.66
N ALA A 13 -24.11 -28.54 18.47
CA ALA A 13 -23.75 -27.14 18.55
C ALA A 13 -24.81 -26.42 17.70
N PRO A 14 -25.49 -25.39 18.25
CA PRO A 14 -26.47 -24.64 17.46
C PRO A 14 -25.76 -24.33 16.16
N ASP A 15 -26.30 -24.82 15.02
CA ASP A 15 -25.65 -24.86 13.71
C ASP A 15 -24.55 -23.82 13.69
N GLU A 16 -23.29 -24.23 13.86
CA GLU A 16 -22.17 -23.34 13.65
C GLU A 16 -22.46 -22.79 12.27
N GLU A 17 -22.91 -21.53 12.21
CA GLU A 17 -23.23 -20.84 10.96
C GLU A 17 -22.10 -21.23 10.05
N GLN A 18 -22.40 -22.04 9.03
CA GLN A 18 -21.38 -22.54 8.13
C GLN A 18 -20.75 -21.29 7.57
N ASP A 19 -19.61 -20.87 8.13
CA ASP A 19 -19.04 -19.55 7.93
C ASP A 19 -18.87 -19.41 6.43
N GLU A 20 -19.81 -18.70 5.80
CA GLU A 20 -19.96 -18.74 4.36
C GLU A 20 -18.64 -18.18 3.82
N PRO A 21 -17.93 -18.91 2.94
CA PRO A 21 -16.55 -18.60 2.61
C PRO A 21 -16.46 -17.14 2.16
N ARG A 22 -15.71 -16.33 2.91
CA ARG A 22 -15.69 -14.87 2.72
C ARG A 22 -15.40 -14.56 1.25
N PRO A 23 -16.20 -13.69 0.60
CA PRO A 23 -16.00 -13.46 -0.82
C PRO A 23 -14.64 -12.81 -1.07
N THR A 24 -13.94 -13.28 -2.11
CA THR A 24 -12.53 -12.95 -2.36
C THR A 24 -12.29 -11.45 -2.58
N TRP A 25 -13.30 -10.72 -3.04
CA TRP A 25 -13.22 -9.26 -3.23
C TRP A 25 -13.02 -8.49 -1.91
N HIS A 26 -13.44 -9.01 -0.76
CA HIS A 26 -13.18 -8.36 0.53
C HIS A 26 -11.68 -8.18 0.78
N TRP A 27 -10.87 -9.15 0.35
CA TRP A 27 -9.42 -9.09 0.49
C TRP A 27 -8.77 -8.02 -0.40
N VAL A 28 -9.41 -7.65 -1.51
CA VAL A 28 -8.99 -6.50 -2.32
C VAL A 28 -9.09 -5.22 -1.49
N GLY A 29 -10.23 -5.02 -0.80
CA GLY A 29 -10.43 -3.88 0.10
C GLY A 29 -9.43 -3.86 1.26
N PHE A 30 -9.22 -5.00 1.93
CA PHE A 30 -8.20 -5.10 2.98
C PHE A 30 -6.79 -4.80 2.47
N GLY A 31 -6.44 -5.29 1.28
CA GLY A 31 -5.18 -4.97 0.63
C GLY A 31 -5.03 -3.47 0.42
N THR A 32 -6.03 -2.81 -0.16
CA THR A 32 -6.03 -1.35 -0.38
C THR A 32 -5.86 -0.58 0.94
N VAL A 33 -6.62 -0.92 1.97
CA VAL A 33 -6.51 -0.27 3.29
C VAL A 33 -5.12 -0.48 3.88
N ALA A 34 -4.57 -1.69 3.80
CA ALA A 34 -3.24 -1.99 4.30
C ALA A 34 -2.15 -1.20 3.56
N ILE A 35 -2.27 -1.04 2.24
CA ILE A 35 -1.35 -0.22 1.44
C ILE A 35 -1.39 1.22 1.92
N PHE A 36 -2.57 1.84 2.04
CA PHE A 36 -2.69 3.23 2.53
C PHE A 36 -2.18 3.39 3.96
N THR A 37 -2.51 2.43 4.84
CA THR A 37 -2.08 2.45 6.25
C THR A 37 -0.55 2.42 6.36
N ALA A 38 0.13 1.64 5.52
CA ALA A 38 1.59 1.64 5.46
C ALA A 38 2.15 2.86 4.72
N TRP A 39 1.52 3.27 3.62
CA TRP A 39 2.03 4.30 2.73
C TRP A 39 1.97 5.70 3.34
N LEU A 40 0.85 6.10 3.97
CA LEU A 40 0.67 7.47 4.45
C LEU A 40 1.72 7.89 5.50
N PRO A 41 2.03 7.08 6.54
CA PRO A 41 3.10 7.41 7.47
C PRO A 41 4.47 7.49 6.81
N LEU A 42 4.77 6.56 5.88
CA LEU A 42 6.05 6.54 5.16
C LEU A 42 6.21 7.77 4.25
N ALA A 43 5.15 8.16 3.54
CA ALA A 43 5.11 9.35 2.70
C ALA A 43 5.29 10.63 3.54
N SER A 44 4.65 10.71 4.70
CA SER A 44 4.84 11.82 5.65
C SER A 44 6.30 11.91 6.12
N GLY A 45 6.92 10.77 6.45
CA GLY A 45 8.34 10.71 6.80
C GLY A 45 9.26 11.18 5.67
N ALA A 46 9.01 10.73 4.43
CA ALA A 46 9.75 11.18 3.26
C ALA A 46 9.60 12.69 3.01
N GLN A 47 8.39 13.24 3.20
CA GLN A 47 8.14 14.67 3.09
C GLN A 47 8.89 15.48 4.16
N ALA A 48 8.90 15.00 5.41
CA ALA A 48 9.63 15.64 6.50
C ALA A 48 11.15 15.63 6.24
N LEU A 49 11.68 14.51 5.75
CA LEU A 49 13.10 14.40 5.36
C LEU A 49 13.45 15.37 4.24
N HIS A 50 12.58 15.50 3.24
CA HIS A 50 12.78 16.42 2.14
C HIS A 50 12.76 17.89 2.60
N ALA A 51 11.77 18.28 3.42
CA ALA A 51 11.71 19.62 4.00
C ALA A 51 12.93 19.93 4.86
N TRP A 52 13.41 18.96 5.63
CA TRP A 52 14.64 19.07 6.40
C TRP A 52 15.87 19.26 5.51
N SER A 53 15.98 18.51 4.41
CA SER A 53 17.09 18.61 3.46
C SER A 53 17.13 19.99 2.78
N LEU A 54 15.98 20.50 2.30
CA LEU A 54 15.90 21.82 1.68
C LEU A 54 16.28 22.95 2.64
N ARG A 55 15.78 22.88 3.89
CA ARG A 55 16.15 23.86 4.94
C ARG A 55 17.65 23.87 5.19
N ARG A 56 18.28 22.70 5.25
CA ARG A 56 19.73 22.60 5.48
C ARG A 56 20.58 23.06 4.30
N ARG A 57 20.16 22.79 3.07
CA ARG A 57 20.97 23.07 1.86
C ARG A 57 20.77 24.47 1.30
N PHE A 58 19.56 25.00 1.37
CA PHE A 58 19.18 26.24 0.67
C PHE A 58 18.62 27.32 1.59
N GLY A 59 18.48 27.04 2.90
CA GLY A 59 17.88 27.99 3.84
C GLY A 59 16.39 28.29 3.58
N VAL A 60 15.74 27.50 2.72
CA VAL A 60 14.34 27.70 2.32
C VAL A 60 13.43 27.45 3.52
N THR A 61 12.67 28.47 3.91
CA THR A 61 11.74 28.40 5.05
C THR A 61 10.28 28.54 4.67
N GLY A 62 9.97 29.07 3.48
CA GLY A 62 8.60 29.34 3.02
C GLY A 62 7.98 28.27 2.11
N GLY A 63 6.88 28.67 1.46
CA GLY A 63 5.95 27.81 0.73
C GLY A 63 6.38 27.44 -0.70
N ALA A 64 5.46 26.83 -1.46
CA ALA A 64 5.71 26.31 -2.81
C ALA A 64 6.32 27.35 -3.78
N ASP A 65 5.96 28.62 -3.62
CA ASP A 65 6.44 29.72 -4.46
C ASP A 65 7.94 30.02 -4.25
N GLU A 66 8.43 29.94 -3.02
CA GLU A 66 9.85 30.13 -2.71
C GLU A 66 10.69 28.97 -3.27
N ILE A 67 10.18 27.75 -3.13
CA ILE A 67 10.79 26.55 -3.72
C ILE A 67 10.87 26.69 -5.25
N PHE A 68 9.80 27.17 -5.88
CA PHE A 68 9.76 27.39 -7.33
C PHE A 68 10.74 28.48 -7.78
N ALA A 69 10.81 29.60 -7.07
CA ALA A 69 11.77 30.67 -7.32
C ALA A 69 13.22 30.14 -7.26
N VAL A 70 13.57 29.38 -6.20
CA VAL A 70 14.89 28.75 -6.08
C VAL A 70 15.15 27.78 -7.24
N LEU A 71 14.20 26.90 -7.56
CA LEU A 71 14.33 25.93 -8.66
C LEU A 71 14.53 26.60 -10.03
N SER A 72 13.90 27.75 -10.28
CA SER A 72 14.00 28.47 -11.55
C SER A 72 15.39 29.06 -11.80
N THR A 73 16.13 29.37 -10.74
CA THR A 73 17.50 29.94 -10.82
C THR A 73 18.59 28.87 -10.93
N LEU A 74 18.27 27.60 -10.65
CA LEU A 74 19.22 26.50 -10.69
C LEU A 74 19.50 26.00 -12.11
N HIS A 75 20.76 25.62 -12.37
CA HIS A 75 21.17 24.93 -13.58
C HIS A 75 20.32 23.66 -13.81
N PRO A 76 19.89 23.34 -15.04
CA PRO A 76 18.97 22.23 -15.33
C PRO A 76 19.43 20.87 -14.78
N GLU A 77 20.73 20.62 -14.74
CA GLU A 77 21.31 19.39 -14.20
C GLU A 77 21.05 19.24 -12.68
N ILE A 78 21.35 20.28 -11.91
CA ILE A 78 21.16 20.30 -10.44
C ILE A 78 19.67 20.19 -10.10
N ARG A 79 18.83 20.86 -10.89
CA ARG A 79 17.38 20.79 -10.75
C ARG A 79 16.83 19.38 -11.02
N ARG A 80 17.32 18.67 -12.04
CA ARG A 80 16.93 17.27 -12.29
C ARG A 80 17.33 16.36 -11.13
N GLN A 81 18.54 16.53 -10.60
CA GLN A 81 19.00 15.76 -9.46
C GLN A 81 18.11 16.00 -8.23
N LEU A 82 17.78 17.27 -7.94
CA LEU A 82 16.92 17.62 -6.81
C LEU A 82 15.51 17.04 -6.96
N LEU A 83 14.94 17.09 -8.17
CA LEU A 83 13.64 16.48 -8.46
C LEU A 83 13.66 14.95 -8.26
N TRP A 84 14.74 14.28 -8.65
CA TRP A 84 14.90 12.85 -8.38
C TRP A 84 14.99 12.55 -6.89
N GLU A 85 15.73 13.35 -6.12
CA GLU A 85 15.81 13.23 -4.66
C GLU A 85 14.44 13.45 -3.99
N MET A 86 13.54 14.21 -4.61
CA MET A 86 12.17 14.41 -4.13
C MET A 86 11.24 13.25 -4.47
N VAL A 87 11.29 12.75 -5.70
CA VAL A 87 10.31 11.78 -6.20
C VAL A 87 10.69 10.34 -5.83
N ALA A 88 11.98 9.99 -5.86
CA ALA A 88 12.44 8.62 -5.65
C ALA A 88 12.04 8.05 -4.28
N PRO A 89 12.16 8.79 -3.15
CA PRO A 89 11.74 8.28 -1.85
C PRO A 89 10.24 7.96 -1.81
N HIS A 90 9.38 8.86 -2.31
CA HIS A 90 7.93 8.66 -2.29
C HIS A 90 7.52 7.48 -3.16
N ALA A 91 8.14 7.32 -4.34
CA ALA A 91 7.94 6.17 -5.21
C ALA A 91 8.35 4.85 -4.52
N ALA A 92 9.51 4.84 -3.86
CA ALA A 92 10.00 3.67 -3.13
C ALA A 92 9.07 3.29 -1.95
N MET A 93 8.58 4.30 -1.21
CA MET A 93 7.65 4.06 -0.09
C MET A 93 6.31 3.51 -0.57
N LEU A 94 5.77 4.01 -1.70
CA LEU A 94 4.56 3.45 -2.31
C LEU A 94 4.79 2.01 -2.77
N ALA A 95 5.92 1.71 -3.41
CA ALA A 95 6.28 0.37 -3.86
C ALA A 95 6.38 -0.62 -2.68
N LEU A 96 7.05 -0.21 -1.59
CA LEU A 96 7.16 -1.00 -0.35
C LEU A 96 5.79 -1.25 0.30
N ALA A 97 4.97 -0.20 0.44
CA ALA A 97 3.62 -0.32 1.00
C ALA A 97 2.73 -1.23 0.13
N SER A 98 2.82 -1.09 -1.19
CA SER A 98 2.09 -1.91 -2.16
C SER A 98 2.49 -3.37 -2.07
N PHE A 99 3.80 -3.64 -1.99
CA PHE A 99 4.32 -4.98 -1.76
C PHE A 99 3.81 -5.57 -0.44
N ALA A 100 3.86 -4.80 0.66
CA ALA A 100 3.39 -5.26 1.96
C ALA A 100 1.88 -5.59 1.94
N GLY A 101 1.05 -4.72 1.37
CA GLY A 101 -0.38 -4.96 1.23
C GLY A 101 -0.69 -6.19 0.36
N GLY A 102 -0.02 -6.31 -0.80
CA GLY A 102 -0.13 -7.49 -1.64
C GLY A 102 0.30 -8.77 -0.92
N TYR A 103 1.39 -8.72 -0.15
CA TYR A 103 1.85 -9.83 0.67
C TYR A 103 0.82 -10.29 1.69
N LEU A 104 0.15 -9.34 2.38
CA LEU A 104 -0.92 -9.67 3.32
C LEU A 104 -2.09 -10.37 2.61
N VAL A 105 -2.53 -9.86 1.46
CA VAL A 105 -3.61 -10.46 0.65
C VAL A 105 -3.26 -11.88 0.21
N GLY A 106 -2.03 -12.12 -0.28
CA GLY A 106 -1.60 -13.44 -0.72
C GLY A 106 -1.37 -14.42 0.45
N ARG A 107 -0.90 -13.93 1.59
CA ARG A 107 -0.53 -14.78 2.75
C ARG A 107 -1.74 -15.19 3.60
N PHE A 108 -2.68 -14.27 3.80
CA PHE A 108 -3.81 -14.45 4.72
C PHE A 108 -5.15 -14.60 4.02
N GLY A 109 -5.26 -14.16 2.76
CA GLY A 109 -6.54 -14.21 2.07
C GLY A 109 -6.98 -15.64 1.73
N GLU A 110 -8.25 -15.93 1.97
CA GLU A 110 -8.84 -17.23 1.69
C GLU A 110 -9.17 -17.32 0.19
N ARG A 111 -8.65 -18.34 -0.50
CA ARG A 111 -8.76 -18.52 -1.96
C ARG A 111 -8.25 -17.34 -2.80
N THR A 112 -7.43 -16.46 -2.24
CA THR A 112 -6.79 -15.34 -2.94
C THR A 112 -5.38 -15.69 -3.42
N GLY A 113 -4.87 -14.91 -4.37
CA GLY A 113 -3.50 -14.99 -4.86
C GLY A 113 -3.03 -13.71 -5.52
N VAL A 114 -2.27 -13.85 -6.61
CA VAL A 114 -1.68 -12.72 -7.34
C VAL A 114 -2.75 -11.80 -7.93
N LYS A 115 -3.90 -12.35 -8.36
CA LYS A 115 -4.99 -11.58 -8.99
C LYS A 115 -5.60 -10.57 -8.02
N GLU A 116 -5.98 -11.01 -6.83
CA GLU A 116 -6.60 -10.15 -5.81
C GLU A 116 -5.60 -9.12 -5.28
N ALA A 117 -4.33 -9.49 -5.15
CA ALA A 117 -3.27 -8.55 -4.80
C ALA A 117 -3.07 -7.48 -5.91
N ALA A 118 -3.08 -7.86 -7.18
CA ALA A 118 -3.02 -6.91 -8.29
C ALA A 118 -4.23 -5.96 -8.28
N LEU A 119 -5.43 -6.48 -8.06
CA LEU A 119 -6.65 -5.68 -7.92
C LEU A 119 -6.57 -4.70 -6.73
N ALA A 120 -5.94 -5.08 -5.61
CA ALA A 120 -5.72 -4.17 -4.49
C ALA A 120 -4.78 -3.01 -4.88
N GLY A 121 -3.76 -3.29 -5.70
CA GLY A 121 -2.88 -2.27 -6.30
C GLY A 121 -3.62 -1.35 -7.27
N VAL A 122 -4.52 -1.89 -8.11
CA VAL A 122 -5.38 -1.10 -9.01
C VAL A 122 -6.32 -0.21 -8.21
N ALA A 123 -7.04 -0.76 -7.23
CA ALA A 123 -7.93 0.01 -6.37
C ALA A 123 -7.19 1.13 -5.63
N THR A 124 -5.99 0.85 -5.11
CA THR A 124 -5.11 1.86 -4.51
C THR A 124 -4.75 2.97 -5.51
N SER A 125 -4.40 2.58 -6.74
CA SER A 125 -4.02 3.53 -7.79
C SER A 125 -5.18 4.43 -8.22
N VAL A 126 -6.39 3.87 -8.31
CA VAL A 126 -7.62 4.65 -8.58
C VAL A 126 -7.85 5.67 -7.47
N VAL A 127 -7.79 5.24 -6.20
CA VAL A 127 -7.98 6.17 -5.07
C VAL A 127 -6.90 7.27 -5.08
N ALA A 128 -5.63 6.91 -5.29
CA ALA A 128 -4.53 7.88 -5.37
C ALA A 128 -4.69 8.86 -6.55
N ALA A 129 -5.11 8.36 -7.72
CA ALA A 129 -5.38 9.18 -8.89
C ALA A 129 -6.56 10.14 -8.66
N LEU A 130 -7.63 9.68 -8.01
CA LEU A 130 -8.77 10.54 -7.65
C LEU A 130 -8.38 11.63 -6.65
N LEU A 131 -7.59 11.29 -5.63
CA LEU A 131 -7.09 12.26 -4.64
C LEU A 131 -6.15 13.31 -5.25
N SER A 132 -5.50 12.99 -6.37
CA SER A 132 -4.55 13.86 -7.06
C SER A 132 -5.08 14.41 -8.39
N TRP A 133 -6.36 14.20 -8.69
CA TRP A 133 -6.95 14.49 -10.00
C TRP A 133 -6.78 15.96 -10.42
N SER A 134 -6.85 16.89 -9.46
CA SER A 134 -6.70 18.32 -9.73
C SER A 134 -5.26 18.78 -9.94
N THR A 135 -4.25 17.97 -9.60
CA THR A 135 -2.85 18.40 -9.53
C THR A 135 -1.88 17.53 -10.33
N ALA A 136 -2.20 16.26 -10.58
CA ALA A 136 -1.23 15.30 -11.11
C ALA A 136 -1.16 15.20 -12.64
N GLY A 137 -2.22 15.54 -13.38
CA GLY A 137 -2.23 15.37 -14.84
C GLY A 137 -1.80 13.95 -15.27
N ILE A 138 -0.86 13.83 -16.21
CA ILE A 138 -0.32 12.52 -16.66
C ILE A 138 0.37 11.73 -15.53
N PHE A 139 0.85 12.40 -14.48
CA PHE A 139 1.49 11.74 -13.34
C PHE A 139 0.49 10.98 -12.45
N ALA A 140 -0.82 11.11 -12.69
CA ALA A 140 -1.84 10.25 -12.08
C ALA A 140 -1.66 8.76 -12.46
N LEU A 141 -0.85 8.45 -13.47
CA LEU A 141 -0.50 7.09 -13.87
C LEU A 141 0.63 6.48 -13.04
N VAL A 142 1.43 7.28 -12.33
CA VAL A 142 2.57 6.78 -11.53
C VAL A 142 2.15 5.74 -10.49
N PRO A 143 1.04 5.93 -9.73
CA PRO A 143 0.55 4.90 -8.82
C PRO A 143 0.26 3.57 -9.51
N PHE A 144 -0.27 3.56 -10.74
CA PHE A 144 -0.53 2.32 -11.48
C PHE A 144 0.75 1.57 -11.81
N VAL A 145 1.78 2.30 -12.26
CA VAL A 145 3.09 1.73 -12.62
C VAL A 145 3.80 1.14 -11.41
N LEU A 146 3.56 1.67 -10.21
CA LEU A 146 4.21 1.21 -8.99
C LEU A 146 3.35 0.22 -8.20
N ALA A 147 2.12 0.59 -7.85
CA ALA A 147 1.32 -0.19 -6.91
C ALA A 147 0.90 -1.54 -7.47
N VAL A 148 0.55 -1.63 -8.76
CA VAL A 148 0.09 -2.88 -9.38
C VAL A 148 1.19 -3.95 -9.42
N PRO A 149 2.38 -3.71 -10.01
CA PRO A 149 3.40 -4.76 -10.06
C PRO A 149 3.95 -5.11 -8.68
N PHE A 150 4.15 -4.13 -7.80
CA PHE A 150 4.67 -4.42 -6.45
C PHE A 150 3.65 -5.16 -5.59
N SER A 151 2.37 -4.81 -5.67
CA SER A 151 1.32 -5.58 -4.98
C SER A 151 1.19 -6.99 -5.56
N SER A 152 1.29 -7.15 -6.88
CA SER A 152 1.31 -8.48 -7.53
C SER A 152 2.48 -9.34 -7.03
N LEU A 153 3.68 -8.74 -6.95
CA LEU A 153 4.88 -9.40 -6.44
C LEU A 153 4.72 -9.79 -4.96
N GLY A 154 4.18 -8.88 -4.14
CA GLY A 154 3.85 -9.15 -2.74
C GLY A 154 2.89 -10.34 -2.62
N GLY A 155 1.79 -10.32 -3.39
CA GLY A 155 0.80 -11.39 -3.42
C GLY A 155 1.38 -12.73 -3.83
N TYR A 156 2.29 -12.75 -4.82
CA TYR A 156 3.02 -13.95 -5.22
C TYR A 156 3.85 -14.52 -4.06
N VAL A 157 4.66 -13.69 -3.41
CA VAL A 157 5.51 -14.10 -2.27
C VAL A 157 4.66 -14.57 -1.08
N GLY A 158 3.57 -13.87 -0.77
CA GLY A 158 2.64 -14.23 0.30
C GLY A 158 1.96 -15.57 0.05
N ALA A 159 1.45 -15.80 -1.17
CA ALA A 159 0.78 -17.04 -1.55
C ALA A 159 1.74 -18.24 -1.55
N LYS A 160 3.01 -18.04 -1.93
CA LYS A 160 4.03 -19.11 -1.86
C LYS A 160 4.27 -19.57 -0.43
N LYS A 161 4.29 -18.65 0.55
CA LYS A 161 4.45 -18.97 1.99
C LYS A 161 3.19 -19.51 2.67
N LYS A 162 2.04 -19.49 1.99
CA LYS A 162 0.78 -20.07 2.49
C LYS A 162 0.71 -21.58 2.26
N LYS A 163 1.39 -22.10 1.24
CA LYS A 163 1.45 -23.54 0.97
C LYS A 163 2.19 -24.24 2.11
N PRO A 164 1.64 -25.35 2.64
CA PRO A 164 2.26 -26.12 3.73
C PRO A 164 3.63 -26.67 3.35
#